data_AF-A0A2K6UXJ3-F1
#
_entry.id   AF-A0A2K6UXJ3-F1
#
_cell.length_a   1.000
_cell.length_b   1.000
_cell.length_c   1.000
_cell.angle_alpha   90.00
_cell.angle_beta   90.00
_cell.angle_gamma   90.00
#
_symmetry.space_group_name_H-M   'P 1'
#
loop_
_entity.id
_entity.type
_entity.pdbx_description
1 polymer ?
#
loop_
_entity_poly.entity_id
_entity_poly.type
_entity_poly.pdbx_seq_one_letter_code
_entity_poly.pdbx_strand_id
1 'polypeptide(L)'
;LLLTPASLSILCLRAAIAAVLGAALRHCAVAATARARPRGLLHSARTPGPAAAIQSEFDARWVTYFNKPDIDAWESRKGINTLVTYDLVPEPKIIDAALRACRGLNDFAQAVKDKAGPHKEIYPYVIQELRPTLNQLGISTPEELGLDKV
;
A
#
# COMPACT_ATOMS: atom_id res chain seq x y z
N LEU A 1 -29.79 19.73 9.65
CA LEU A 1 -30.04 20.32 8.31
C LEU A 1 -29.31 21.65 8.23
N LEU A 2 -28.06 21.65 7.77
CA LEU A 2 -27.37 22.84 7.23
C LEU A 2 -26.13 22.32 6.50
N LEU A 3 -26.31 22.07 5.19
CA LEU A 3 -25.23 21.71 4.28
C LEU A 3 -24.40 22.95 3.97
N THR A 4 -23.09 22.89 4.18
CA THR A 4 -22.14 23.89 3.71
C THR A 4 -21.69 23.55 2.28
N PRO A 5 -21.28 24.55 1.47
CA PRO A 5 -20.93 24.36 0.06
C PRO A 5 -19.70 23.46 -0.18
N ALA A 6 -18.98 23.04 0.87
CA ALA A 6 -17.86 22.11 0.79
C ALA A 6 -18.30 20.63 0.68
N SER A 7 -19.53 20.29 1.05
CA SER A 7 -20.03 18.91 1.03
C SER A 7 -20.52 18.44 -0.35
N LEU A 8 -20.65 19.32 -1.34
CA LEU A 8 -21.07 18.96 -2.69
C LEU A 8 -19.92 18.62 -3.65
N SER A 9 -18.66 18.91 -3.30
CA SER A 9 -17.51 18.64 -4.18
C SER A 9 -17.03 17.19 -4.16
N ILE A 10 -17.54 16.35 -3.25
CA ILE A 10 -17.07 14.96 -3.04
C ILE A 10 -17.81 13.93 -3.91
N LEU A 11 -18.97 14.26 -4.49
CA LEU A 11 -19.80 13.27 -5.21
C LEU A 11 -19.70 13.28 -6.75
N CYS A 12 -19.05 14.24 -7.40
CA CYS A 12 -19.21 14.44 -8.86
C CYS A 12 -18.00 14.16 -9.77
N LEU A 13 -16.87 13.61 -9.30
CA LEU A 13 -15.69 13.42 -10.17
C LEU A 13 -15.09 12.01 -10.16
N ARG A 14 -15.91 10.96 -10.33
CA ARG A 14 -15.43 9.58 -10.62
C ARG A 14 -15.80 9.09 -12.02
N ALA A 15 -15.85 9.99 -12.99
CA ALA A 15 -15.94 9.61 -14.40
C ALA A 15 -14.91 10.40 -15.21
N ALA A 16 -13.99 9.66 -15.83
CA ALA A 16 -13.01 10.04 -16.86
C ALA A 16 -11.55 9.88 -16.40
N ILE A 17 -10.90 8.85 -16.94
CA ILE A 17 -9.65 8.86 -17.72
C ILE A 17 -9.02 7.47 -17.59
N ALA A 18 -9.38 6.58 -18.51
CA ALA A 18 -8.60 5.39 -18.86
C ALA A 18 -8.96 4.99 -20.29
N ALA A 19 -8.58 5.84 -21.24
CA ALA A 19 -8.53 5.47 -22.64
C ALA A 19 -7.27 6.11 -23.23
N VAL A 20 -6.62 5.36 -24.11
CA VAL A 20 -5.49 5.72 -24.99
C VAL A 20 -4.11 5.18 -24.54
N LEU A 21 -3.43 4.57 -25.53
CA LEU A 21 -2.09 3.94 -25.60
C LEU A 21 -2.13 2.40 -25.47
N GLY A 22 -1.85 1.58 -26.48
CA GLY A 22 -1.32 1.79 -27.83
C GLY A 22 -0.24 0.73 -28.18
N ALA A 23 -0.32 0.18 -29.40
CA ALA A 23 0.68 -0.61 -30.15
C ALA A 23 1.03 -2.04 -29.62
N ALA A 24 0.72 -3.13 -30.33
CA ALA A 24 1.22 -3.60 -31.63
C ALA A 24 2.70 -4.04 -31.61
N LEU A 25 2.93 -5.35 -31.49
CA LEU A 25 4.17 -6.00 -31.93
C LEU A 25 3.84 -7.32 -32.64
N ARG A 26 4.14 -7.34 -33.95
CA ARG A 26 4.34 -8.55 -34.77
C ARG A 26 5.85 -8.78 -34.84
N HIS A 27 6.33 -10.01 -34.68
CA HIS A 27 7.28 -10.66 -35.61
C HIS A 27 7.67 -12.09 -35.19
N CYS A 28 7.71 -12.94 -36.22
CA CYS A 28 8.59 -14.07 -36.51
C CYS A 28 8.61 -15.36 -35.67
N ALA A 29 8.51 -16.46 -36.44
CA ALA A 29 8.47 -17.86 -36.08
C ALA A 29 9.86 -18.46 -35.81
N VAL A 30 9.90 -19.54 -35.02
CA VAL A 30 10.86 -20.65 -35.18
C VAL A 30 10.16 -21.95 -34.78
N ALA A 31 10.17 -22.93 -35.69
CA ALA A 31 9.85 -24.32 -35.40
C ALA A 31 11.05 -25.01 -34.75
N ALA A 32 10.85 -25.73 -33.64
CA ALA A 32 11.84 -26.64 -33.10
C ALA A 32 11.17 -27.90 -32.55
N THR A 33 11.78 -29.02 -32.91
CA THR A 33 11.32 -30.41 -32.77
C THR A 33 11.39 -30.94 -31.35
N ALA A 34 10.53 -31.93 -31.07
CA ALA A 34 10.39 -32.61 -29.79
C ALA A 34 11.68 -33.32 -29.32
N ARG A 35 11.99 -33.18 -28.02
CA ARG A 35 12.62 -34.24 -27.20
C ARG A 35 12.10 -34.19 -25.76
N ALA A 36 12.01 -35.39 -25.18
CA ALA A 36 11.28 -35.71 -23.96
C ALA A 36 12.06 -35.49 -22.65
N ARG A 37 11.30 -35.12 -21.59
CA ARG A 37 11.45 -35.40 -20.13
C ARG A 37 12.64 -34.76 -19.39
N PRO A 38 12.49 -34.33 -18.11
CA PRO A 38 11.82 -35.06 -17.02
C PRO A 38 10.67 -34.32 -16.32
N ARG A 39 9.91 -35.12 -15.58
CA ARG A 39 8.78 -34.76 -14.73
C ARG A 39 9.30 -34.00 -13.50
N GLY A 40 9.66 -32.73 -13.68
CA GLY A 40 9.87 -31.79 -12.59
C GLY A 40 8.51 -31.44 -11.99
N LEU A 41 8.38 -31.61 -10.68
CA LEU A 41 7.24 -31.21 -9.89
C LEU A 41 6.91 -29.74 -10.22
N LEU A 42 5.86 -29.51 -11.01
CA LEU A 42 5.33 -28.16 -11.22
C LEU A 42 4.81 -27.73 -9.85
N HIS A 43 5.59 -26.93 -9.14
CA HIS A 43 5.02 -26.03 -8.15
C HIS A 43 4.00 -25.21 -8.93
N SER A 44 2.73 -25.55 -8.76
CA SER A 44 1.62 -24.78 -9.28
C SER A 44 1.76 -23.40 -8.64
N ALA A 45 2.35 -22.46 -9.37
CA ALA A 45 2.29 -21.06 -9.03
C ALA A 45 0.80 -20.71 -9.06
N ARG A 46 0.15 -20.76 -7.89
CA ARG A 46 -1.25 -20.42 -7.75
C ARG A 46 -1.40 -18.98 -8.23
N THR A 47 -2.03 -18.81 -9.38
CA THR A 47 -2.36 -17.48 -9.89
C THR A 47 -3.29 -16.82 -8.88
N PRO A 48 -2.97 -15.61 -8.40
CA PRO A 48 -3.87 -14.86 -7.54
C PRO A 48 -5.21 -14.67 -8.25
N GLY A 49 -6.31 -14.84 -7.52
CA GLY A 49 -7.63 -14.48 -8.04
C GLY A 49 -7.69 -12.98 -8.37
N PRO A 50 -8.64 -12.54 -9.21
CA PRO A 50 -8.71 -11.14 -9.68
C PRO A 50 -8.68 -10.10 -8.55
N ALA A 51 -9.38 -10.34 -7.44
CA ALA A 51 -9.38 -9.44 -6.28
C ALA A 51 -8.01 -9.32 -5.60
N ALA A 52 -7.30 -10.45 -5.44
CA ALA A 52 -5.95 -10.46 -4.86
C ALA A 52 -4.93 -9.76 -5.78
N ALA A 53 -5.09 -9.89 -7.10
CA ALA A 53 -4.27 -9.17 -8.07
C ALA A 53 -4.48 -7.65 -7.95
N ILE A 54 -5.73 -7.19 -7.82
CA ILE A 54 -6.07 -5.76 -7.64
C ILE A 54 -5.47 -5.22 -6.33
N GLN A 55 -5.60 -5.95 -5.22
CA GLN A 55 -5.01 -5.54 -3.94
C GLN A 55 -3.48 -5.46 -4.03
N SER A 56 -2.84 -6.47 -4.62
CA SER A 56 -1.39 -6.47 -4.82
C SER A 56 -0.92 -5.29 -5.68
N GLU A 57 -1.69 -4.91 -6.70
CA GLU A 57 -1.38 -3.76 -7.55
C GLU A 57 -1.56 -2.44 -6.79
N PHE A 58 -2.63 -2.32 -5.99
CA PHE A 58 -2.84 -1.17 -5.10
C PHE A 58 -1.65 -0.98 -4.16
N ASP A 59 -1.22 -2.04 -3.48
CA ASP A 59 -0.11 -1.94 -2.56
C ASP A 59 1.20 -1.58 -3.26
N ALA A 60 1.47 -2.20 -4.43
CA ALA A 60 2.68 -1.93 -5.20
C ALA A 60 2.78 -0.47 -5.61
N ARG A 61 1.65 0.16 -5.98
CA ARG A 61 1.60 1.59 -6.32
C ARG A 61 1.96 2.47 -5.13
N TRP A 62 1.46 2.16 -3.93
CA TRP A 62 1.76 2.92 -2.72
C TRP A 62 3.19 2.75 -2.23
N VAL A 63 3.73 1.53 -2.27
CA VAL A 63 5.15 1.28 -1.98
C VAL A 63 6.03 2.06 -2.96
N THR A 64 5.71 2.03 -4.25
CA THR A 64 6.45 2.78 -5.28
C THR A 64 6.36 4.29 -5.05
N TYR A 65 5.19 4.79 -4.66
CA TYR A 65 4.98 6.21 -4.38
C TYR A 65 5.90 6.72 -3.26
N PHE A 66 5.94 6.03 -2.11
CA PHE A 66 6.77 6.45 -0.98
C PHE A 66 8.27 6.16 -1.17
N ASN A 67 8.64 5.17 -1.99
CA ASN A 67 10.05 4.88 -2.28
C ASN A 67 10.69 5.83 -3.31
N LYS A 68 9.97 6.85 -3.79
CA LYS A 68 10.56 7.89 -4.64
C LYS A 68 11.71 8.58 -3.88
N PRO A 69 12.95 8.57 -4.41
CA PRO A 69 14.13 9.04 -3.67
C PRO A 69 14.11 10.54 -3.37
N ASP A 70 13.36 11.30 -4.15
CA ASP A 70 13.20 12.75 -4.11
C ASP A 70 11.83 13.19 -3.57
N ILE A 71 11.07 12.27 -2.94
CA ILE A 71 9.78 12.62 -2.36
C ILE A 71 9.97 13.68 -1.28
N ASP A 72 9.28 14.79 -1.43
CA ASP A 72 9.34 15.87 -0.46
C ASP A 72 8.39 15.63 0.72
N ALA A 73 8.53 16.44 1.76
CA ALA A 73 7.71 16.30 2.97
C ALA A 73 6.22 16.63 2.72
N TRP A 74 5.90 17.50 1.76
CA TRP A 74 4.52 17.83 1.42
C TRP A 74 3.85 16.67 0.68
N GLU A 75 4.52 16.07 -0.30
CA GLU A 75 4.04 14.90 -1.03
C GLU A 75 3.84 13.72 -0.08
N SER A 76 4.82 13.47 0.80
CA SER A 76 4.72 12.39 1.78
C SER A 76 3.48 12.54 2.68
N ARG A 77 3.25 13.74 3.23
CA ARG A 77 2.04 14.05 4.04
C ARG A 77 0.76 13.90 3.22
N LYS A 78 0.76 14.37 1.97
CA LYS A 78 -0.40 14.23 1.07
C LYS A 78 -0.70 12.76 0.78
N GLY A 79 0.31 11.94 0.56
CA GLY A 79 0.19 10.50 0.37
C GLY A 79 -0.45 9.84 1.58
N ILE A 80 0.06 10.11 2.78
CA ILE A 80 -0.50 9.57 4.03
C ILE A 80 -1.95 10.02 4.24
N ASN A 81 -2.24 11.32 4.07
CA ASN A 81 -3.58 11.86 4.22
C ASN A 81 -4.56 11.24 3.22
N THR A 82 -4.09 10.88 2.03
CA THR A 82 -4.89 10.17 1.02
C THR A 82 -5.09 8.71 1.44
N LEU A 83 -4.02 8.05 1.90
CA LEU A 83 -4.04 6.64 2.28
C LEU A 83 -5.02 6.36 3.42
N VAL A 84 -5.11 7.25 4.42
CA VAL A 84 -6.06 7.10 5.54
C VAL A 84 -7.54 7.29 5.12
N THR A 85 -7.80 7.93 3.98
CA THR A 85 -9.18 8.08 3.45
C THR A 85 -9.77 6.78 2.91
N TYR A 86 -8.94 5.80 2.52
CA TYR A 86 -9.43 4.50 2.07
C TYR A 86 -9.92 3.68 3.25
N ASP A 87 -10.99 2.92 3.07
CA ASP A 87 -11.54 2.03 4.09
C ASP A 87 -10.74 0.71 4.17
N LEU A 88 -9.46 0.82 4.51
CA LEU A 88 -8.54 -0.30 4.71
C LEU A 88 -7.46 0.08 5.73
N VAL A 89 -6.86 -0.94 6.34
CA VAL A 89 -5.60 -0.78 7.07
C VAL A 89 -4.46 -0.99 6.08
N PRO A 90 -3.51 -0.04 5.94
CA PRO A 90 -2.40 -0.20 5.00
C PRO A 90 -1.51 -1.39 5.36
N GLU A 91 -1.07 -2.13 4.34
CA GLU A 91 -0.13 -3.23 4.50
C GLU A 91 1.21 -2.74 5.11
N PRO A 92 1.87 -3.53 5.99
CA PRO A 92 3.12 -3.13 6.64
C PRO A 92 4.22 -2.64 5.68
N LYS A 93 4.32 -3.22 4.48
CA LYS A 93 5.26 -2.78 3.42
C LYS A 93 5.02 -1.35 2.92
N ILE A 94 3.77 -0.89 2.89
CA ILE A 94 3.44 0.50 2.54
C ILE A 94 3.89 1.43 3.66
N ILE A 95 3.65 1.00 4.90
CA ILE A 95 4.01 1.75 6.11
C ILE A 95 5.53 1.86 6.24
N ASP A 96 6.27 0.78 6.00
CA ASP A 96 7.72 0.77 5.97
C ASP A 96 8.27 1.81 4.99
N ALA A 97 7.76 1.82 3.76
CA ALA A 97 8.15 2.80 2.75
C ALA A 97 7.81 4.24 3.20
N ALA A 98 6.62 4.46 3.76
CA ALA A 98 6.20 5.76 4.27
C ALA A 98 7.06 6.24 5.45
N LEU A 99 7.44 5.36 6.38
CA LEU A 99 8.32 5.65 7.50
C LEU A 99 9.75 5.97 7.04
N ARG A 100 10.22 5.36 5.96
CA ARG A 100 11.53 5.69 5.37
C ARG A 100 11.52 7.02 4.62
N ALA A 101 10.40 7.33 3.96
CA ALA A 101 10.20 8.61 3.28
C ALA A 101 10.05 9.77 4.27
N CYS A 102 9.36 9.53 5.39
CA CYS A 102 9.10 10.54 6.39
C CYS A 102 10.13 10.46 7.52
N ARG A 103 10.90 11.53 7.76
CA ARG A 103 11.81 11.63 8.92
C ARG A 103 11.04 11.83 10.24
N GLY A 104 10.33 10.79 10.69
CA GLY A 104 9.58 10.77 11.94
C GLY A 104 8.10 11.09 11.75
N LEU A 105 7.25 10.12 12.04
CA LEU A 105 5.80 10.26 12.11
C LEU A 105 5.27 9.44 13.28
N ASN A 106 5.35 10.02 14.47
CA ASN A 106 4.67 9.47 15.64
C ASN A 106 3.14 9.40 15.41
N ASP A 107 2.61 10.29 14.57
CA ASP A 107 1.17 10.35 14.23
C ASP A 107 0.69 9.15 13.39
N PHE A 108 1.60 8.44 12.70
CA PHE A 108 1.19 7.36 11.79
C PHE A 108 0.82 6.08 12.54
N ALA A 109 1.51 5.76 13.64
CA ALA A 109 1.17 4.59 14.46
C ALA A 109 -0.24 4.71 15.05
N GLN A 110 -0.62 5.92 15.48
CA GLN A 110 -1.98 6.21 15.95
C GLN A 110 -3.01 6.05 14.83
N ALA A 111 -2.72 6.57 13.63
CA ALA A 111 -3.60 6.40 12.48
C ALA A 111 -3.85 4.92 12.14
N VAL A 112 -2.82 4.06 12.20
CA VAL A 112 -2.99 2.61 11.98
C VAL A 112 -3.91 1.98 13.03
N LYS A 113 -3.73 2.36 14.29
CA LYS A 113 -4.58 1.88 15.40
C LYS A 113 -6.04 2.30 15.22
N ASP A 114 -6.27 3.56 14.82
CA ASP A 114 -7.61 4.08 14.55
C ASP A 114 -8.26 3.38 13.33
N LYS A 115 -7.48 3.10 12.28
CA LYS A 115 -7.94 2.39 11.08
C LYS A 115 -8.28 0.93 11.34
N ALA A 116 -7.64 0.28 12.30
CA ALA A 116 -7.97 -1.10 12.70
C ALA A 116 -9.35 -1.19 13.36
N GLY A 117 -9.84 -0.10 13.97
CA GLY A 117 -11.18 -0.04 14.57
C GLY A 117 -11.38 -1.12 15.64
N PRO A 118 -12.44 -1.96 15.55
CA PRO A 118 -12.70 -3.01 16.54
C PRO A 118 -11.74 -4.21 16.43
N HIS A 119 -10.95 -4.30 15.36
CA HIS A 119 -10.06 -5.43 15.08
C HIS A 119 -8.72 -5.28 15.81
N LYS A 120 -8.72 -5.71 17.08
CA LYS A 120 -7.56 -5.57 17.99
C LYS A 120 -6.35 -6.42 17.58
N GLU A 121 -6.53 -7.40 16.69
CA GLU A 121 -5.50 -8.28 16.17
C GLU A 121 -4.61 -7.62 15.10
N ILE A 122 -5.12 -6.60 14.41
CA ILE A 122 -4.42 -6.01 13.26
C ILE A 122 -3.23 -5.14 13.72
N TYR A 123 -3.43 -4.29 14.71
CA TYR A 123 -2.39 -3.39 15.19
C TYR A 123 -1.14 -4.15 15.72
N PRO A 124 -1.27 -5.18 16.58
CA PRO A 124 -0.11 -5.98 17.00
C PRO A 124 0.65 -6.63 15.85
N TYR A 125 -0.07 -7.12 14.83
CA TYR A 125 0.55 -7.68 13.63
C TYR A 125 1.36 -6.61 12.87
N VAL A 126 0.79 -5.43 12.65
CA VAL A 126 1.49 -4.34 11.95
C VAL A 126 2.74 -3.91 12.71
N ILE A 127 2.64 -3.74 14.03
CA ILE A 127 3.80 -3.40 14.86
C ILE A 127 4.86 -4.50 14.82
N GLN A 128 4.47 -5.78 14.84
CA GLN A 128 5.41 -6.90 14.73
C GLN A 128 6.24 -6.83 13.45
N GLU A 129 5.57 -6.63 12.30
CA GLU A 129 6.24 -6.54 11.00
C GLU A 129 7.13 -5.29 10.88
N LEU A 130 6.75 -4.19 11.56
CA LEU A 130 7.47 -2.91 11.50
C LEU A 130 8.58 -2.76 12.54
N ARG A 131 8.64 -3.60 13.59
CA ARG A 131 9.71 -3.60 14.61
C ARG A 131 11.12 -3.37 14.05
N PRO A 132 11.60 -4.09 13.00
CA PRO A 132 12.94 -3.84 12.47
C PRO A 132 13.14 -2.40 11.98
N THR A 133 12.13 -1.83 11.31
CA THR A 133 12.17 -0.46 10.79
C THR A 133 12.07 0.57 11.90
N LEU A 134 11.18 0.37 12.86
CA LEU A 134 11.03 1.25 14.03
C LEU A 134 12.34 1.35 14.81
N ASN A 135 13.00 0.21 15.06
CA ASN A 135 14.30 0.16 15.72
C ASN A 135 15.40 0.85 14.91
N GLN A 136 15.42 0.66 13.59
CA GLN A 136 16.39 1.30 12.71
C GLN A 136 16.25 2.83 12.71
N LEU A 137 15.01 3.33 12.72
CA LEU A 137 14.70 4.75 12.65
C LEU A 137 14.64 5.43 14.02
N GLY A 138 14.69 4.67 15.12
CA GLY A 138 14.57 5.19 16.49
C GLY A 138 13.18 5.74 16.80
N ILE A 139 12.13 5.16 16.21
CA ILE A 139 10.74 5.57 16.40
C ILE A 139 10.12 4.70 17.49
N SER A 140 9.67 5.33 18.57
CA SER A 140 8.95 4.66 19.66
C SER A 140 7.50 4.41 19.30
N THR A 141 6.94 3.32 19.80
CA THR A 141 5.50 3.02 19.64
C THR A 141 4.66 3.90 20.57
N PRO A 142 3.37 4.17 20.23
CA PRO A 142 2.43 4.84 21.14
C PRO A 142 2.39 4.24 22.54
N GLU A 143 2.51 2.91 22.65
CA GLU A 143 2.55 2.17 23.91
C GLU A 143 3.84 2.45 24.72
N GLU A 144 4.99 2.56 24.06
CA GLU A 144 6.26 2.92 24.71
C GLU A 144 6.27 4.38 25.19
N LEU A 145 5.52 5.25 24.50
CA LEU A 145 5.35 6.66 24.87
C LEU A 145 4.23 6.88 25.91
N GLY A 146 3.47 5.85 26.27
CA GLY A 146 2.35 5.94 27.20
C GLY A 146 1.14 6.72 26.68
N LEU A 147 1.01 6.86 25.36
CA LEU A 147 -0.10 7.56 24.69
C LEU A 147 -1.36 6.69 24.58
N ASP A 148 -1.28 5.43 24.99
CA ASP A 148 -2.37 4.45 24.94
C ASP A 148 -3.37 4.55 26.11
N LYS A 149 -3.08 5.39 27.12
CA LYS A 149 -3.79 5.39 28.44
C LYS A 149 -4.66 6.63 28.73
N VAL A 150 -5.08 7.38 27.72
CA VAL A 150 -5.99 8.53 27.88
C VAL A 150 -7.46 8.14 27.82
#